data_AF-A0AAX1I7K7-F1
#
_entry.id   AF-A0AAX1I7K7-F1
#
_cell.length_a   1.000
_cell.length_b   1.000
_cell.length_c   1.000
_cell.angle_alpha   90.00
_cell.angle_beta   90.00
_cell.angle_gamma   90.00
#
_symmetry.space_group_name_H-M   'P 1'
#
loop_
_entity.id
_entity.type
_entity.pdbx_description
1 polymer ?
#
loop_
_entity_poly.entity_id
_entity_poly.type
_entity_poly.pdbx_seq_one_letter_code
_entity_poly.pdbx_strand_id
1 'polypeptide(L)'
;MKNTHRNTLLAALLVCLAPAAASAAEGYLTPATNNGSGYMPSGYTKLYFELGDGDWAAKLKLPGKPQQADHVVLSSLSSKYATLDAGKTAFADQVYLPVHDLSNIELRWTASSQRWDVVGGESARVVYGRNQPSQEIESSNHLVTQVGLYDTKRATSLGLPAWAPQGAVLVIANGSSNDVQVRPSSLAGNAGSVCNANQNCGFVYAADGKWHARQGHARVAAQAQLPAPTARWNDVFLGDPAEDIGMQPTMRLPAQGVEGDIYQITNLHGARFTRVLADHTDMPSGIYVTSAHRLVLRYDSARGLWIRQALR
;
A
#
# COMPACT_ATOMS: atom_id res chain seq x y z
N MET A 1 -84.55 30.90 21.97
CA MET A 1 -83.79 32.04 21.41
C MET A 1 -82.36 31.59 21.15
N LYS A 2 -81.86 31.90 19.95
CA LYS A 2 -80.49 31.79 19.42
C LYS A 2 -79.95 30.42 18.99
N ASN A 3 -80.04 30.23 17.67
CA ASN A 3 -79.20 29.42 16.79
C ASN A 3 -77.70 29.79 16.94
N THR A 4 -76.75 28.91 16.55
CA THR A 4 -76.16 28.79 15.18
C THR A 4 -74.67 28.32 15.18
N HIS A 5 -74.34 27.54 14.14
CA HIS A 5 -73.04 27.25 13.48
C HIS A 5 -72.08 26.21 14.12
N ARG A 6 -71.82 25.02 13.55
CA ARG A 6 -71.25 24.56 12.24
C ARG A 6 -69.74 24.83 12.02
N ASN A 7 -69.07 23.76 11.59
CA ASN A 7 -67.91 23.65 10.67
C ASN A 7 -66.52 23.29 11.24
N THR A 8 -66.19 22.00 11.09
CA THR A 8 -65.04 21.42 10.34
C THR A 8 -63.65 22.02 10.51
N LEU A 9 -62.65 21.17 10.85
CA LEU A 9 -61.63 20.71 9.89
C LEU A 9 -60.71 19.64 10.48
N LEU A 10 -60.59 18.52 9.75
CA LEU A 10 -59.46 17.61 9.80
C LEU A 10 -58.15 18.36 9.49
N ALA A 11 -57.09 18.03 10.21
CA ALA A 11 -55.73 18.04 9.68
C ALA A 11 -54.91 16.95 10.37
N ALA A 12 -54.82 15.80 9.70
CA ALA A 12 -53.87 14.76 10.00
C ALA A 12 -52.46 15.27 9.67
N LEU A 13 -51.53 15.17 10.63
CA LEU A 13 -50.10 15.34 10.38
C LEU A 13 -49.38 14.11 10.94
N LEU A 14 -49.48 13.03 10.17
CA LEU A 14 -48.50 11.95 10.21
C LEU A 14 -47.19 12.54 9.69
N VAL A 15 -46.33 12.97 10.61
CA VAL A 15 -44.93 13.24 10.30
C VAL A 15 -44.27 11.87 10.07
N CYS A 16 -44.28 11.43 8.80
CA CYS A 16 -43.36 10.41 8.35
C CYS A 16 -41.94 10.94 8.57
N LEU A 17 -41.32 10.53 9.68
CA LEU A 17 -39.86 10.52 9.83
C LEU A 17 -39.32 9.49 8.84
N ALA A 18 -39.31 9.83 7.56
CA ALA A 18 -38.42 9.18 6.61
C ALA A 18 -36.99 9.53 7.07
N PRO A 19 -36.12 8.55 7.35
CA PRO A 19 -34.69 8.85 7.39
C PRO A 19 -34.38 9.51 6.05
N ALA A 20 -33.81 10.72 6.08
CA ALA A 20 -33.17 11.25 4.90
C ALA A 20 -32.14 10.19 4.49
N ALA A 21 -32.46 9.42 3.45
CA ALA A 21 -31.47 8.63 2.76
C ALA A 21 -30.45 9.67 2.29
N ALA A 22 -29.33 9.78 3.00
CA ALA A 22 -28.19 10.50 2.49
C ALA A 22 -27.94 9.87 1.11
N SER A 23 -28.21 10.64 0.06
CA SER A 23 -27.93 10.22 -1.30
C SER A 23 -26.49 9.73 -1.28
N ALA A 24 -26.32 8.44 -1.53
CA ALA A 24 -25.03 7.79 -1.66
C ALA A 24 -24.25 8.55 -2.74
N ALA A 25 -23.42 9.50 -2.34
CA ALA A 25 -22.81 10.43 -3.28
C ALA A 25 -21.60 9.76 -3.91
N GLU A 26 -21.63 9.67 -5.23
CA GLU A 26 -20.43 9.42 -6.02
C GLU A 26 -19.58 10.71 -6.04
N GLY A 27 -18.28 10.55 -5.83
CA GLY A 27 -17.31 11.64 -5.91
C GLY A 27 -16.34 11.40 -7.04
N TYR A 28 -15.97 12.46 -7.76
CA TYR A 28 -14.92 12.44 -8.77
C TYR A 28 -13.90 13.50 -8.38
N LEU A 29 -12.71 13.06 -8.00
CA LEU A 29 -11.64 13.94 -7.53
C LEU A 29 -10.34 13.61 -8.24
N THR A 30 -9.48 14.61 -8.22
CA THR A 30 -8.08 14.59 -8.61
C THR A 30 -7.31 15.35 -7.53
N PRO A 31 -5.97 15.30 -7.50
CA PRO A 31 -5.22 16.11 -6.55
C PRO A 31 -5.60 17.60 -6.61
N ALA A 32 -5.74 18.22 -7.79
CA ALA A 32 -6.06 19.64 -7.93
C ALA A 32 -7.44 20.00 -7.38
N THR A 33 -8.44 19.15 -7.60
CA THR A 33 -9.79 19.32 -7.02
C THR A 33 -9.86 18.91 -5.54
N ASN A 34 -8.79 18.33 -5.01
CA ASN A 34 -8.60 17.98 -3.61
C ASN A 34 -7.49 18.81 -2.94
N ASN A 35 -7.46 20.12 -3.21
CA ASN A 35 -6.49 21.07 -2.63
C ASN A 35 -5.01 20.73 -2.89
N GLY A 36 -4.71 20.11 -4.04
CA GLY A 36 -3.38 19.62 -4.39
C GLY A 36 -2.94 18.35 -3.63
N SER A 37 -3.87 17.66 -2.96
CA SER A 37 -3.55 16.54 -2.07
C SER A 37 -3.94 15.19 -2.65
N GLY A 38 -3.09 14.18 -2.46
CA GLY A 38 -3.42 12.77 -2.70
C GLY A 38 -4.22 12.11 -1.56
N TYR A 39 -4.59 12.86 -0.52
CA TYR A 39 -5.27 12.30 0.66
C TYR A 39 -6.77 12.37 0.46
N MET A 40 -7.35 11.22 0.14
CA MET A 40 -8.73 11.12 -0.29
C MET A 40 -9.71 11.42 0.87
N PRO A 41 -10.72 12.28 0.66
CA PRO A 41 -11.71 12.58 1.68
C PRO A 41 -12.71 11.43 1.89
N SER A 42 -13.29 11.37 3.09
CA SER A 42 -14.44 10.51 3.40
C SER A 42 -15.77 11.21 3.06
N GLY A 43 -16.88 10.47 3.05
CA GLY A 43 -18.22 11.01 2.81
C GLY A 43 -18.82 10.60 1.45
N TYR A 44 -18.10 9.79 0.68
CA TYR A 44 -18.56 9.24 -0.60
C TYR A 44 -18.77 7.74 -0.46
N THR A 45 -19.89 7.25 -0.97
CA THR A 45 -20.13 5.80 -1.08
C THR A 45 -19.30 5.18 -2.19
N LYS A 46 -18.95 5.97 -3.21
CA LYS A 46 -17.96 5.61 -4.22
C LYS A 46 -17.16 6.84 -4.63
N LEU A 47 -15.86 6.79 -4.45
CA LEU A 47 -14.93 7.85 -4.84
C LEU A 47 -14.09 7.38 -6.02
N TYR A 48 -14.15 8.10 -7.13
CA TYR A 48 -13.20 8.01 -8.24
C TYR A 48 -12.09 9.03 -8.00
N PHE A 49 -10.85 8.57 -7.88
CA PHE A 49 -9.68 9.43 -7.70
C PHE A 49 -8.68 9.20 -8.83
N GLU A 50 -8.43 10.22 -9.64
CA GLU A 50 -7.58 10.11 -10.84
C GLU A 50 -6.30 10.95 -10.73
N LEU A 51 -5.19 10.39 -11.20
CA LEU A 51 -3.91 11.08 -11.36
C LEU A 51 -3.59 11.28 -12.84
N GLY A 52 -3.08 12.45 -13.21
CA GLY A 52 -2.55 12.75 -14.54
C GLY A 52 -1.25 13.55 -14.47
N ASP A 53 -0.49 13.65 -15.56
CA ASP A 53 0.84 14.28 -15.53
C ASP A 53 0.85 15.74 -15.00
N GLY A 54 -0.20 16.49 -15.30
CA GLY A 54 -0.42 17.87 -14.82
C GLY A 54 -1.15 17.97 -13.49
N ASP A 55 -1.70 16.86 -12.98
CA ASP A 55 -2.53 16.80 -11.78
C ASP A 55 -2.21 15.52 -10.98
N TRP A 56 -1.17 15.61 -10.14
CA TRP A 56 -0.51 14.45 -9.56
C TRP A 56 -0.07 14.71 -8.12
N ALA A 57 -0.09 13.64 -7.31
CA ALA A 57 0.47 13.62 -5.97
C ALA A 57 1.31 12.36 -5.77
N ALA A 58 2.51 12.51 -5.18
CA ALA A 58 3.45 11.41 -4.96
C ALA A 58 2.92 10.38 -3.93
N LYS A 59 2.21 10.89 -2.93
CA LYS A 59 1.71 10.14 -1.78
C LYS A 59 0.20 10.20 -1.75
N LEU A 60 -0.41 9.02 -1.82
CA LEU A 60 -1.85 8.86 -1.79
C LEU A 60 -2.26 8.19 -0.49
N LYS A 61 -3.46 8.52 0.00
CA LYS A 61 -4.01 7.89 1.19
C LYS A 61 -5.51 7.70 1.03
N LEU A 62 -5.99 6.50 1.38
CA LEU A 62 -7.41 6.18 1.35
C LEU A 62 -8.18 6.98 2.42
N PRO A 63 -9.51 7.13 2.25
CA PRO A 63 -10.34 7.83 3.21
C PRO A 63 -10.19 7.30 4.64
N GLY A 64 -10.08 8.21 5.60
CA GLY A 64 -9.78 7.88 7.00
C GLY A 64 -10.97 7.45 7.86
N LYS A 65 -12.18 7.84 7.45
CA LYS A 65 -13.47 7.55 8.13
C LYS A 65 -14.51 6.95 7.16
N PRO A 66 -14.22 5.81 6.51
CA PRO A 66 -15.18 5.17 5.61
C PRO A 66 -16.35 4.52 6.36
N GLN A 67 -17.47 4.39 5.67
CA GLN A 67 -18.62 3.58 6.06
C GLN A 67 -18.56 2.21 5.38
N GLN A 68 -19.33 1.25 5.93
CA GLN A 68 -19.42 -0.10 5.38
C GLN A 68 -19.76 -0.04 3.88
N ALA A 69 -18.98 -0.75 3.07
CA ALA A 69 -19.16 -0.82 1.63
C ALA A 69 -18.88 0.47 0.85
N ASP A 70 -18.25 1.48 1.45
CA ASP A 70 -17.64 2.57 0.67
C ASP A 70 -16.62 2.01 -0.32
N HIS A 71 -16.54 2.61 -1.51
CA HIS A 71 -15.62 2.23 -2.57
C HIS A 71 -14.66 3.36 -2.92
N VAL A 72 -13.44 3.00 -3.32
CA VAL A 72 -12.49 3.88 -3.98
C VAL A 72 -12.04 3.22 -5.28
N VAL A 73 -12.15 3.95 -6.38
CA VAL A 73 -11.52 3.61 -7.67
C VAL A 73 -10.37 4.57 -7.85
N LEU A 74 -9.14 4.07 -7.72
CA LEU A 74 -7.92 4.83 -7.95
C LEU A 74 -7.42 4.55 -9.37
N SER A 75 -7.34 5.59 -10.19
CA SER A 75 -6.80 5.54 -11.57
C SER A 75 -5.58 6.44 -11.72
N SER A 76 -4.65 6.06 -12.57
CA SER A 76 -3.49 6.87 -12.93
C SER A 76 -3.20 6.78 -14.42
N LEU A 77 -3.18 7.94 -15.07
CA LEU A 77 -2.68 8.17 -16.43
C LEU A 77 -1.39 9.00 -16.41
N SER A 78 -0.75 9.09 -15.23
CA SER A 78 0.47 9.85 -15.01
C SER A 78 1.68 8.96 -15.29
N SER A 79 2.63 9.50 -16.05
CA SER A 79 3.97 8.91 -16.25
C SER A 79 4.80 8.89 -14.95
N LYS A 80 4.41 9.70 -13.95
CA LYS A 80 5.09 9.80 -12.65
C LYS A 80 4.59 8.74 -11.68
N TYR A 81 5.54 8.08 -11.02
CA TYR A 81 5.29 7.05 -10.01
C TYR A 81 4.73 7.61 -8.70
N ALA A 82 3.60 7.09 -8.23
CA ALA A 82 3.03 7.40 -6.91
C ALA A 82 2.98 6.15 -6.02
N THR A 83 2.79 6.38 -4.71
CA THR A 83 2.59 5.31 -3.72
C THR A 83 1.32 5.56 -2.94
N LEU A 84 0.45 4.55 -2.86
CA LEU A 84 -0.72 4.54 -1.99
C LEU A 84 -0.34 3.97 -0.63
N ASP A 85 -0.56 4.72 0.46
CA ASP A 85 -0.44 4.24 1.85
C ASP A 85 -1.27 2.96 2.01
N ALA A 86 -0.62 1.84 2.31
CA ALA A 86 -1.29 0.54 2.48
C ALA A 86 -1.86 0.35 3.88
N GLY A 87 -1.70 1.33 4.77
CA GLY A 87 -2.33 1.35 6.09
C GLY A 87 -3.84 1.16 6.00
N LYS A 88 -4.39 0.32 6.88
CA LYS A 88 -5.79 -0.13 6.84
C LYS A 88 -6.20 -0.79 5.51
N THR A 89 -5.28 -1.44 4.81
CA THR A 89 -5.62 -2.36 3.71
C THR A 89 -5.22 -3.79 4.07
N ALA A 90 -5.58 -4.78 3.25
CA ALA A 90 -5.00 -6.12 3.37
C ALA A 90 -3.46 -6.12 3.19
N PHE A 91 -2.89 -5.09 2.55
CA PHE A 91 -1.48 -4.95 2.25
C PHE A 91 -0.72 -4.09 3.27
N ALA A 92 -1.24 -3.89 4.49
CA ALA A 92 -0.60 -3.03 5.49
C ALA A 92 0.90 -3.34 5.71
N ASP A 93 1.27 -4.62 5.72
CA ASP A 93 2.66 -5.06 5.86
C ASP A 93 3.51 -4.84 4.60
N GLN A 94 2.94 -4.35 3.50
CA GLN A 94 3.70 -3.84 2.35
C GLN A 94 4.02 -2.35 2.48
N VAL A 95 3.53 -1.67 3.52
CA VAL A 95 3.67 -0.21 3.77
C VAL A 95 2.96 0.65 2.72
N TYR A 96 3.06 0.30 1.44
CA TYR A 96 2.45 1.00 0.34
C TYR A 96 2.12 0.05 -0.82
N LEU A 97 1.17 0.47 -1.66
CA LEU A 97 0.89 -0.13 -2.97
C LEU A 97 1.47 0.74 -4.09
N PRO A 98 2.12 0.15 -5.11
CA PRO A 98 2.64 0.90 -6.23
C PRO A 98 1.51 1.45 -7.10
N VAL A 99 1.65 2.70 -7.55
CA VAL A 99 0.72 3.34 -8.49
C VAL A 99 1.55 3.89 -9.65
N HIS A 100 1.54 3.13 -10.75
CA HIS A 100 2.23 3.44 -11.99
C HIS A 100 1.27 4.08 -13.00
N ASP A 101 1.79 4.43 -14.17
CA ASP A 101 0.97 4.69 -15.34
C ASP A 101 0.05 3.49 -15.63
N LEU A 102 -1.18 3.78 -16.07
CA LEU A 102 -2.27 2.83 -16.31
C LEU A 102 -2.71 2.01 -15.09
N SER A 103 -2.33 2.42 -13.87
CA SER A 103 -2.86 1.79 -12.66
C SER A 103 -4.35 2.09 -12.52
N ASN A 104 -5.12 1.05 -12.26
CA ASN A 104 -6.53 1.10 -11.91
C ASN A 104 -6.81 0.05 -10.82
N ILE A 105 -7.18 0.52 -9.63
CA ILE A 105 -7.37 -0.30 -8.42
C ILE A 105 -8.71 0.07 -7.79
N GLU A 106 -9.60 -0.92 -7.65
CA GLU A 106 -10.86 -0.76 -6.93
C GLU A 106 -10.79 -1.42 -5.55
N LEU A 107 -11.07 -0.62 -4.52
CA LEU A 107 -11.01 -0.99 -3.13
C LEU A 107 -12.38 -0.79 -2.49
N ARG A 108 -12.76 -1.68 -1.57
CA ARG A 108 -13.98 -1.56 -0.78
C ARG A 108 -13.68 -1.64 0.70
N TRP A 109 -14.28 -0.76 1.49
CA TRP A 109 -14.19 -0.82 2.94
C TRP A 109 -15.06 -1.95 3.52
N THR A 110 -14.45 -2.75 4.37
CA THR A 110 -15.10 -3.80 5.14
C THR A 110 -15.01 -3.43 6.63
N ALA A 111 -16.13 -3.07 7.25
CA ALA A 111 -16.18 -2.59 8.62
C ALA A 111 -15.83 -3.68 9.65
N SER A 112 -16.17 -4.95 9.38
CA SER A 112 -15.85 -6.06 10.28
C SER A 112 -14.35 -6.35 10.38
N SER A 113 -13.60 -6.14 9.30
CA SER A 113 -12.13 -6.25 9.27
C SER A 113 -11.40 -4.92 9.43
N GLN A 114 -12.16 -3.81 9.55
CA GLN A 114 -11.66 -2.43 9.65
C GLN A 114 -10.57 -2.10 8.62
N ARG A 115 -10.76 -2.56 7.38
CA ARG A 115 -9.79 -2.35 6.30
C ARG A 115 -10.44 -2.23 4.93
N TRP A 116 -9.67 -1.69 3.99
CA TRP A 116 -9.94 -1.70 2.56
C TRP A 116 -9.41 -3.00 1.95
N ASP A 117 -10.27 -3.70 1.22
CA ASP A 117 -9.93 -4.90 0.47
C ASP A 117 -10.05 -4.61 -1.04
N VAL A 118 -9.15 -5.19 -1.84
CA VAL A 118 -9.27 -5.14 -3.30
C VAL A 118 -10.50 -5.92 -3.73
N VAL A 119 -11.32 -5.28 -4.57
CA VAL A 119 -12.49 -5.92 -5.19
C VAL A 119 -12.39 -6.02 -6.71
N GLY A 120 -11.46 -5.29 -7.34
CA GLY A 120 -11.21 -5.35 -8.78
C GLY A 120 -10.32 -4.22 -9.28
N GLY A 121 -10.47 -3.90 -10.57
CA GLY A 121 -9.72 -2.89 -11.31
C GLY A 121 -8.93 -3.51 -12.47
N GLU A 122 -8.57 -2.72 -13.47
CA GLU A 122 -7.83 -3.23 -14.65
C GLU A 122 -6.39 -3.65 -14.30
N SER A 123 -5.82 -3.07 -13.24
CA SER A 123 -4.47 -3.40 -12.77
C SER A 123 -4.45 -4.16 -11.44
N ALA A 124 -5.62 -4.42 -10.85
CA ALA A 124 -5.77 -5.09 -9.57
C ALA A 124 -6.83 -6.19 -9.59
N ARG A 125 -6.58 -7.29 -8.88
CA ARG A 125 -7.54 -8.40 -8.81
C ARG A 125 -7.66 -9.00 -7.42
N VAL A 126 -8.77 -9.66 -7.19
CA VAL A 126 -9.00 -10.54 -6.05
C VAL A 126 -9.12 -11.99 -6.49
N VAL A 127 -8.47 -12.89 -5.78
CA VAL A 127 -8.57 -14.34 -5.96
C VAL A 127 -9.04 -14.94 -4.64
N TYR A 128 -10.06 -15.79 -4.67
CA TYR A 128 -10.53 -16.46 -3.45
C TYR A 128 -10.08 -17.92 -3.40
N GLY A 129 -9.98 -18.44 -2.17
CA GLY A 129 -9.78 -19.87 -1.95
C GLY A 129 -10.95 -20.69 -2.51
N ARG A 130 -10.64 -21.85 -3.11
CA ARG A 130 -11.62 -22.73 -3.77
C ARG A 130 -12.12 -23.89 -2.91
N ASN A 131 -11.84 -23.88 -1.60
CA ASN A 131 -12.11 -24.99 -0.69
C ASN A 131 -11.40 -26.29 -1.09
N GLN A 132 -10.18 -26.17 -1.60
CA GLN A 132 -9.33 -27.29 -2.02
C GLN A 132 -8.07 -27.35 -1.15
N PRO A 133 -7.48 -28.53 -0.89
CA PRO A 133 -6.25 -28.64 -0.12
C PRO A 133 -5.07 -27.86 -0.73
N SER A 134 -5.09 -27.70 -2.04
CA SER A 134 -4.07 -26.99 -2.79
C SER A 134 -4.69 -26.15 -3.89
N GLN A 135 -4.15 -24.95 -4.10
CA GLN A 135 -4.58 -24.06 -5.17
C GLN A 135 -3.37 -23.33 -5.77
N GLU A 136 -3.27 -23.35 -7.10
CA GLU A 136 -2.36 -22.47 -7.84
C GLU A 136 -3.05 -21.15 -8.14
N ILE A 137 -2.31 -20.05 -8.01
CA ILE A 137 -2.77 -18.74 -8.45
C ILE A 137 -2.24 -18.51 -9.85
N GLU A 138 -3.14 -18.28 -10.80
CA GLU A 138 -2.77 -18.08 -12.20
C GLU A 138 -1.95 -16.82 -12.42
N SER A 139 -0.96 -16.90 -13.32
CA SER A 139 -0.23 -15.74 -13.83
C SER A 139 -1.17 -14.69 -14.43
N SER A 140 -0.83 -13.41 -14.26
CA SER A 140 -1.60 -12.32 -14.86
C SER A 140 -0.78 -11.03 -14.94
N ASN A 141 -1.26 -10.08 -15.72
CA ASN A 141 -0.70 -8.73 -15.87
C ASN A 141 -1.09 -7.75 -14.74
N HIS A 142 -1.81 -8.19 -13.70
CA HIS A 142 -2.21 -7.30 -12.60
C HIS A 142 -1.01 -6.98 -11.69
N LEU A 143 -0.81 -5.70 -11.39
CA LEU A 143 0.23 -5.23 -10.46
C LEU A 143 -0.16 -5.46 -9.01
N VAL A 144 -1.45 -5.55 -8.68
CA VAL A 144 -1.93 -5.78 -7.31
C VAL A 144 -2.81 -7.02 -7.29
N THR A 145 -2.47 -8.02 -6.48
CA THR A 145 -3.29 -9.22 -6.29
C THR A 145 -3.57 -9.45 -4.81
N GLN A 146 -4.85 -9.47 -4.42
CA GLN A 146 -5.27 -9.91 -3.10
C GLN A 146 -5.80 -11.34 -3.17
N VAL A 147 -5.26 -12.24 -2.36
CA VAL A 147 -5.76 -13.60 -2.21
C VAL A 147 -6.56 -13.68 -0.91
N GLY A 148 -7.88 -13.74 -1.02
CA GLY A 148 -8.78 -13.82 0.13
C GLY A 148 -9.03 -15.26 0.55
N LEU A 149 -8.53 -15.63 1.74
CA LEU A 149 -8.80 -16.93 2.35
C LEU A 149 -9.64 -16.76 3.61
N TYR A 150 -10.70 -17.53 3.71
CA TYR A 150 -11.65 -17.55 4.82
C TYR A 150 -12.04 -18.99 5.11
N ASP A 151 -12.64 -19.27 6.28
CA ASP A 151 -13.06 -20.63 6.62
C ASP A 151 -14.04 -21.24 5.59
N THR A 152 -14.85 -20.40 4.94
CA THR A 152 -15.78 -20.80 3.87
C THR A 152 -15.16 -20.80 2.46
N LYS A 153 -13.91 -20.34 2.32
CA LYS A 153 -13.15 -20.18 1.06
C LYS A 153 -11.67 -20.47 1.32
N ARG A 154 -11.37 -21.70 1.72
CA ARG A 154 -10.06 -22.11 2.23
C ARG A 154 -9.14 -22.71 1.17
N ALA A 155 -7.84 -22.64 1.43
CA ALA A 155 -6.82 -23.47 0.81
C ALA A 155 -5.71 -23.72 1.85
N THR A 156 -5.26 -24.97 2.02
CA THR A 156 -4.19 -25.28 2.99
C THR A 156 -2.79 -25.11 2.42
N SER A 157 -2.67 -25.08 1.09
CA SER A 157 -1.43 -24.75 0.40
C SER A 157 -1.70 -23.90 -0.85
N LEU A 158 -0.88 -22.89 -1.06
CA LEU A 158 -0.92 -22.01 -2.22
C LEU A 158 0.40 -22.06 -2.97
N GLY A 159 0.36 -22.09 -4.30
CA GLY A 159 1.49 -21.65 -5.10
C GLY A 159 1.22 -20.27 -5.68
N LEU A 160 2.21 -19.39 -5.53
CA LEU A 160 2.15 -18.04 -6.09
C LEU A 160 2.32 -18.12 -7.61
N PRO A 161 1.83 -17.12 -8.37
CA PRO A 161 1.92 -17.12 -9.81
C PRO A 161 3.34 -17.34 -10.31
N ALA A 162 3.51 -18.19 -11.33
CA ALA A 162 4.82 -18.41 -11.93
C ALA A 162 5.37 -17.13 -12.61
N TRP A 163 4.48 -16.25 -13.05
CA TRP A 163 4.81 -14.97 -13.66
C TRP A 163 3.87 -13.85 -13.21
N ALA A 164 4.43 -12.65 -13.06
CA ALA A 164 3.71 -11.39 -12.91
C ALA A 164 4.58 -10.26 -13.49
N PRO A 165 4.04 -9.04 -13.68
CA PRO A 165 4.87 -7.88 -13.98
C PRO A 165 5.91 -7.64 -12.87
N GLN A 166 7.08 -7.14 -13.24
CA GLN A 166 8.09 -6.71 -12.26
C GLN A 166 7.50 -5.67 -11.32
N GLY A 167 7.72 -5.84 -10.02
CA GLY A 167 7.17 -4.96 -8.98
C GLY A 167 5.73 -5.25 -8.60
N ALA A 168 5.09 -6.25 -9.21
CA ALA A 168 3.76 -6.69 -8.80
C ALA A 168 3.78 -7.09 -7.32
N VAL A 169 2.74 -6.68 -6.60
CA VAL A 169 2.54 -6.97 -5.18
C VAL A 169 1.38 -7.95 -5.02
N LEU A 170 1.60 -8.97 -4.20
CA LEU A 170 0.60 -9.97 -3.87
C LEU A 170 0.49 -10.07 -2.36
N VAL A 171 -0.74 -10.09 -1.84
CA VAL A 171 -0.97 -10.42 -0.43
C VAL A 171 -1.86 -11.64 -0.32
N ILE A 172 -1.47 -12.57 0.55
CA ILE A 172 -2.35 -13.59 1.09
C ILE A 172 -3.03 -12.98 2.31
N ALA A 173 -4.31 -12.62 2.16
CA ALA A 173 -5.15 -12.15 3.25
C ALA A 173 -5.78 -13.37 3.94
N ASN A 174 -5.05 -14.00 4.86
CA ASN A 174 -5.51 -15.20 5.55
C ASN A 174 -6.40 -14.83 6.74
N GLY A 175 -7.70 -14.69 6.48
CA GLY A 175 -8.72 -14.56 7.52
C GLY A 175 -9.33 -15.90 7.96
N SER A 176 -8.66 -17.02 7.66
CA SER A 176 -9.11 -18.35 8.10
C SER A 176 -8.48 -18.75 9.42
N SER A 177 -9.08 -19.75 10.06
CA SER A 177 -8.62 -20.37 11.31
C SER A 177 -7.37 -21.24 11.16
N ASN A 178 -6.85 -21.45 9.94
CA ASN A 178 -5.73 -22.35 9.67
C ASN A 178 -4.56 -21.63 8.99
N ASP A 179 -3.36 -22.14 9.25
CA ASP A 179 -2.16 -21.73 8.53
C ASP A 179 -2.20 -22.21 7.07
N VAL A 180 -1.52 -21.46 6.21
CA VAL A 180 -1.46 -21.72 4.77
C VAL A 180 -0.01 -21.87 4.35
N GLN A 181 0.31 -23.01 3.75
CA GLN A 181 1.65 -23.29 3.25
C GLN A 181 1.85 -22.67 1.86
N VAL A 182 2.78 -21.72 1.74
CA VAL A 182 3.19 -21.14 0.46
C VAL A 182 4.29 -21.99 -0.15
N ARG A 183 4.04 -22.49 -1.36
CA ARG A 183 4.93 -23.43 -2.04
C ARG A 183 6.24 -22.77 -2.48
N PRO A 184 7.36 -23.51 -2.47
CA PRO A 184 8.68 -22.93 -2.68
C PRO A 184 9.00 -22.62 -4.15
N SER A 185 8.35 -23.28 -5.11
CA SER A 185 8.72 -23.23 -6.54
C SER A 185 8.75 -21.82 -7.12
N SER A 186 7.87 -20.93 -6.65
CA SER A 186 7.78 -19.53 -7.08
C SER A 186 8.38 -18.53 -6.09
N LEU A 187 8.92 -19.00 -4.94
CA LEU A 187 9.53 -18.15 -3.93
C LEU A 187 11.04 -17.98 -4.13
N ALA A 188 11.56 -16.81 -3.82
CA ALA A 188 12.98 -16.54 -3.78
C ALA A 188 13.67 -17.43 -2.73
N GLY A 189 14.84 -17.96 -3.07
CA GLY A 189 15.57 -18.93 -2.24
C GLY A 189 14.97 -20.35 -2.21
N ASN A 190 13.84 -20.59 -2.92
CA ASN A 190 13.14 -21.87 -2.97
C ASN A 190 12.85 -22.48 -1.57
N ALA A 191 12.69 -21.64 -0.55
CA ALA A 191 12.23 -22.04 0.76
C ALA A 191 10.71 -21.88 0.83
N GLY A 192 10.01 -22.88 1.35
CA GLY A 192 8.58 -22.73 1.66
C GLY A 192 8.38 -21.63 2.71
N SER A 193 7.18 -21.05 2.73
CA SER A 193 6.82 -20.06 3.74
C SER A 193 5.45 -20.37 4.31
N VAL A 194 5.21 -19.98 5.56
CA VAL A 194 3.92 -20.19 6.23
C VAL A 194 3.23 -18.85 6.37
N CYS A 195 2.00 -18.77 5.89
CA CYS A 195 1.11 -17.67 6.21
C CYS A 195 0.16 -18.09 7.32
N ASN A 196 0.43 -17.61 8.54
CA ASN A 196 -0.31 -18.06 9.71
C ASN A 196 -1.79 -17.67 9.66
N ALA A 197 -2.61 -18.39 10.41
CA ALA A 197 -4.02 -18.07 10.62
C ALA A 197 -4.20 -16.62 11.09
N ASN A 198 -5.21 -15.95 10.55
CA ASN A 198 -5.54 -14.54 10.86
C ASN A 198 -4.41 -13.53 10.61
N GLN A 199 -3.47 -13.83 9.71
CA GLN A 199 -2.38 -12.93 9.31
C GLN A 199 -2.42 -12.63 7.80
N ASN A 200 -1.76 -11.53 7.42
CA ASN A 200 -1.53 -11.20 6.02
C ASN A 200 -0.06 -11.45 5.67
N CYS A 201 0.20 -12.01 4.49
CA CYS A 201 1.56 -12.28 4.04
C CYS A 201 1.76 -11.68 2.67
N GLY A 202 2.70 -10.73 2.58
CA GLY A 202 2.93 -9.97 1.36
C GLY A 202 4.21 -10.38 0.63
N PHE A 203 4.13 -10.28 -0.69
CA PHE A 203 5.16 -10.70 -1.62
C PHE A 203 5.29 -9.67 -2.75
N VAL A 204 6.52 -9.52 -3.25
CA VAL A 204 6.84 -8.66 -4.39
C VAL A 204 7.52 -9.50 -5.46
N TYR A 205 7.05 -9.43 -6.70
CA TYR A 205 7.66 -10.11 -7.83
C TYR A 205 8.86 -9.32 -8.35
N ALA A 206 10.04 -9.93 -8.35
CA ALA A 206 11.29 -9.27 -8.70
C ALA A 206 11.77 -9.61 -10.12
N ALA A 207 12.77 -8.88 -10.59
CA ALA A 207 13.37 -9.07 -11.92
C ALA A 207 14.06 -10.45 -12.10
N ASP A 208 14.33 -11.18 -11.01
CA ASP A 208 14.83 -12.56 -11.03
C ASP A 208 13.74 -13.61 -11.34
N GLY A 209 12.49 -13.17 -11.55
CA GLY A 209 11.36 -14.03 -11.84
C GLY A 209 10.80 -14.76 -10.61
N LYS A 210 11.16 -14.34 -9.40
CA LYS A 210 10.72 -14.95 -8.13
C LYS A 210 9.92 -13.96 -7.29
N TRP A 211 9.03 -14.52 -6.46
CA TRP A 211 8.35 -13.79 -5.41
C TRP A 211 9.22 -13.70 -4.17
N HIS A 212 9.47 -12.48 -3.73
CA HIS A 212 10.20 -12.20 -2.51
C HIS A 212 9.21 -11.84 -1.40
N ALA A 213 9.26 -12.55 -0.28
CA ALA A 213 8.51 -12.14 0.91
C ALA A 213 9.02 -10.78 1.37
N ARG A 214 8.08 -9.87 1.62
CA ARG A 214 8.38 -8.52 2.13
C ARG A 214 7.39 -8.21 3.24
N GLN A 215 7.88 -7.64 4.32
CA GLN A 215 7.05 -7.23 5.45
C GLN A 215 7.51 -5.87 5.96
N GLY A 216 6.58 -5.15 6.58
CA GLY A 216 6.55 -3.72 6.84
C GLY A 216 7.91 -3.02 6.92
N HIS A 217 8.31 -2.76 8.15
CA HIS A 217 9.52 -2.02 8.48
C HIS A 217 10.56 -2.94 9.12
N ALA A 218 11.82 -2.78 8.75
CA ALA A 218 12.96 -3.30 9.52
C ALA A 218 13.88 -2.15 9.92
N ARG A 219 14.41 -2.23 11.15
CA ARG A 219 15.50 -1.36 11.57
C ARG A 219 16.82 -1.96 11.10
N VAL A 220 17.63 -1.15 10.44
CA VAL A 220 18.94 -1.53 9.94
C VAL A 220 20.00 -0.68 10.65
N ALA A 221 21.04 -1.35 11.16
CA ALA A 221 22.16 -0.67 11.79
C ALA A 221 22.90 0.21 10.76
N ALA A 222 23.31 1.40 11.18
CA ALA A 222 24.14 2.25 10.36
C ALA A 222 25.52 1.60 10.19
N GLN A 223 25.96 1.42 8.95
CA GLN A 223 27.25 0.82 8.63
C GLN A 223 27.78 1.36 7.29
N ALA A 224 29.06 1.11 7.01
CA ALA A 224 29.73 1.69 5.83
C ALA A 224 29.14 1.18 4.52
N GLN A 225 28.66 -0.06 4.50
CA GLN A 225 27.95 -0.69 3.39
C GLN A 225 26.64 -1.27 3.91
N LEU A 226 25.50 -0.66 3.59
CA LEU A 226 24.20 -1.19 4.01
C LEU A 226 23.95 -2.57 3.36
N PRO A 227 23.27 -3.49 4.07
CA PRO A 227 23.00 -4.83 3.57
C PRO A 227 21.90 -4.79 2.51
N ALA A 228 21.71 -5.90 1.79
CA ALA A 228 20.52 -6.07 0.97
C ALA A 228 19.25 -5.95 1.86
N PRO A 229 18.18 -5.29 1.38
CA PRO A 229 16.93 -5.16 2.13
C PRO A 229 16.34 -6.50 2.55
N THR A 230 15.80 -6.55 3.77
CA THR A 230 15.05 -7.72 4.29
C THR A 230 13.58 -7.40 4.51
N ALA A 231 13.22 -6.11 4.56
CA ALA A 231 11.87 -5.60 4.68
C ALA A 231 11.52 -4.69 3.51
N ARG A 232 10.22 -4.36 3.40
CA ARG A 232 9.73 -3.43 2.38
C ARG A 232 10.25 -2.02 2.62
N TRP A 233 10.36 -1.62 3.88
CA TRP A 233 10.90 -0.36 4.32
C TRP A 233 12.01 -0.58 5.35
N ASN A 234 13.18 0.00 5.13
CA ASN A 234 14.37 -0.24 5.95
C ASN A 234 14.81 1.09 6.56
N ASP A 235 14.63 1.22 7.87
CA ASP A 235 14.92 2.44 8.62
C ASP A 235 16.32 2.40 9.21
N VAL A 236 17.13 3.39 8.82
CA VAL A 236 18.50 3.60 9.30
C VAL A 236 18.52 4.90 10.10
N PHE A 237 18.96 4.81 11.34
CA PHE A 237 19.08 5.98 12.23
C PHE A 237 20.54 6.29 12.47
N LEU A 238 20.92 7.55 12.20
CA LEU A 238 22.24 8.09 12.47
C LEU A 238 22.21 8.81 13.83
N GLY A 239 23.07 8.38 14.75
CA GLY A 239 23.20 8.94 16.09
C GLY A 239 24.19 10.11 16.18
N ASP A 240 24.65 10.41 17.40
CA ASP A 240 25.72 11.37 17.63
C ASP A 240 27.09 10.69 17.52
N PRO A 241 27.98 11.12 16.59
CA PRO A 241 29.34 10.56 16.49
C PRO A 241 30.19 10.77 17.76
N ALA A 242 29.82 11.69 18.66
CA ALA A 242 30.50 11.85 19.94
C ALA A 242 30.16 10.72 20.95
N GLU A 243 28.99 10.10 20.80
CA GLU A 243 28.49 9.04 21.68
C GLU A 243 28.60 7.65 21.02
N ASP A 244 28.54 7.58 19.69
CA ASP A 244 28.65 6.36 18.89
C ASP A 244 29.99 6.30 18.13
N ILE A 245 31.00 5.73 18.78
CA ILE A 245 32.32 5.50 18.19
C ILE A 245 32.31 4.53 17.00
N GLY A 246 31.25 3.72 16.85
CA GLY A 246 31.07 2.79 15.74
C GLY A 246 30.49 3.45 14.49
N MET A 247 30.08 4.72 14.59
CA MET A 247 29.48 5.46 13.51
C MET A 247 30.45 5.58 12.34
N GLN A 248 29.93 5.36 11.14
CA GLN A 248 30.74 5.33 9.93
C GLN A 248 30.73 6.71 9.26
N PRO A 249 31.89 7.27 8.86
CA PRO A 249 31.96 8.59 8.21
C PRO A 249 31.38 8.56 6.79
N THR A 250 31.21 7.37 6.22
CA THR A 250 30.59 7.16 4.92
C THR A 250 29.62 6.00 4.97
N MET A 251 28.62 6.02 4.09
CA MET A 251 27.63 4.96 3.95
C MET A 251 27.29 4.75 2.48
N ARG A 252 27.33 3.50 2.02
CA ARG A 252 26.93 3.06 0.67
C ARG A 252 25.64 2.25 0.75
N LEU A 253 24.74 2.47 -0.20
CA LEU A 253 23.58 1.60 -0.39
C LEU A 253 24.05 0.26 -0.99
N PRO A 254 23.31 -0.84 -0.79
CA PRO A 254 23.63 -2.10 -1.47
C PRO A 254 23.46 -1.96 -2.98
N ALA A 255 24.23 -2.73 -3.75
CA ALA A 255 24.08 -2.80 -5.21
C ALA A 255 22.77 -3.45 -5.67
N GLN A 256 22.05 -4.10 -4.76
CA GLN A 256 20.86 -4.91 -5.05
C GLN A 256 19.73 -4.63 -4.06
N GLY A 257 18.51 -4.86 -4.54
CA GLY A 257 17.26 -4.81 -3.79
C GLY A 257 16.15 -5.48 -4.59
N VAL A 258 14.93 -5.52 -4.05
CA VAL A 258 13.73 -5.88 -4.81
C VAL A 258 12.98 -4.61 -5.21
N GLU A 259 12.33 -4.62 -6.37
CA GLU A 259 11.58 -3.47 -6.90
C GLU A 259 10.72 -2.81 -5.83
N GLY A 260 10.97 -1.55 -5.53
CA GLY A 260 10.22 -0.78 -4.55
C GLY A 260 10.68 -0.92 -3.09
N ASP A 261 11.71 -1.72 -2.78
CA ASP A 261 12.31 -1.68 -1.44
C ASP A 261 12.80 -0.27 -1.13
N ILE A 262 12.61 0.18 0.10
CA ILE A 262 12.98 1.53 0.54
C ILE A 262 14.06 1.49 1.61
N TYR A 263 15.04 2.37 1.46
CA TYR A 263 15.88 2.83 2.57
C TYR A 263 15.46 4.23 2.97
N GLN A 264 15.17 4.41 4.27
CA GLN A 264 14.95 5.70 4.89
C GLN A 264 16.07 5.95 5.89
N ILE A 265 16.92 6.94 5.61
CA ILE A 265 18.04 7.32 6.46
C ILE A 265 17.64 8.61 7.19
N THR A 266 17.62 8.55 8.52
CA THR A 266 17.23 9.67 9.40
C THR A 266 18.38 10.03 10.31
N ASN A 267 18.77 11.30 10.33
CA ASN A 267 19.76 11.80 11.28
C ASN A 267 19.04 12.36 12.51
N LEU A 268 19.28 11.76 13.68
CA LEU A 268 18.61 12.15 14.91
C LEU A 268 19.28 13.35 15.59
N HIS A 269 20.58 13.55 15.37
CA HIS A 269 21.36 14.58 16.07
C HIS A 269 21.68 15.81 15.19
N GLY A 270 21.73 15.63 13.87
CA GLY A 270 22.00 16.70 12.90
C GLY A 270 23.48 16.96 12.63
N ALA A 271 24.38 16.28 13.35
CA ALA A 271 25.82 16.31 13.08
C ALA A 271 26.11 15.86 11.63
N ARG A 272 26.95 16.62 10.92
CA ARG A 272 27.38 16.32 9.55
C ARG A 272 28.58 15.37 9.56
N PHE A 273 28.32 14.12 9.92
CA PHE A 273 29.37 13.10 10.05
C PHE A 273 29.29 12.03 8.97
N THR A 274 28.19 11.28 8.90
CA THR A 274 28.02 10.24 7.87
C THR A 274 27.62 10.86 6.53
N ARG A 275 28.47 10.70 5.52
CA ARG A 275 28.16 11.02 4.13
C ARG A 275 27.63 9.80 3.39
N VAL A 276 26.37 9.84 2.97
CA VAL A 276 25.79 8.82 2.09
C VAL A 276 26.35 9.01 0.70
N LEU A 277 27.02 7.99 0.16
CA LEU A 277 27.68 8.05 -1.14
C LEU A 277 26.67 7.85 -2.28
N ALA A 278 27.06 8.29 -3.48
CA ALA A 278 26.21 8.22 -4.67
C ALA A 278 26.23 6.83 -5.34
N ASP A 279 27.15 5.95 -4.94
CA ASP A 279 27.24 4.59 -5.47
C ASP A 279 25.90 3.86 -5.40
N HIS A 280 25.53 3.24 -6.52
CA HIS A 280 24.25 2.53 -6.71
C HIS A 280 23.00 3.41 -6.61
N THR A 281 23.12 4.74 -6.67
CA THR A 281 21.98 5.67 -6.61
C THR A 281 21.88 6.53 -7.87
N ASP A 282 20.76 7.23 -8.03
CA ASP A 282 20.59 8.29 -9.02
C ASP A 282 21.15 9.66 -8.59
N MET A 283 21.77 9.74 -7.40
CA MET A 283 22.29 11.01 -6.89
C MET A 283 23.58 11.40 -7.66
N PRO A 284 23.74 12.68 -8.05
CA PRO A 284 24.93 13.12 -8.77
C PRO A 284 26.20 13.15 -7.90
N SER A 285 26.04 13.22 -6.58
CA SER A 285 27.15 13.14 -5.61
C SER A 285 26.63 12.74 -4.24
N GLY A 286 27.53 12.27 -3.37
CA GLY A 286 27.16 11.90 -2.01
C GLY A 286 26.75 13.11 -1.15
N ILE A 287 25.83 12.87 -0.21
CA ILE A 287 25.20 13.91 0.61
C ILE A 287 25.29 13.60 2.11
N TYR A 288 25.24 14.65 2.93
CA TYR A 288 25.03 14.51 4.37
C TYR A 288 23.53 14.57 4.66
N VAL A 289 23.04 13.65 5.49
CA VAL A 289 21.66 13.69 5.98
C VAL A 289 21.61 14.64 7.17
N THR A 290 20.78 15.68 7.09
CA THR A 290 20.59 16.68 8.17
C THR A 290 19.44 16.28 9.07
N SER A 291 19.39 16.75 10.33
CA SER A 291 18.26 16.47 11.23
C SER A 291 16.90 16.98 10.73
N ALA A 292 16.89 18.02 9.90
CA ALA A 292 15.67 18.58 9.33
C ALA A 292 15.01 17.70 8.25
N HIS A 293 15.76 16.77 7.63
CA HIS A 293 15.28 16.02 6.48
C HIS A 293 15.82 14.58 6.48
N ARG A 294 14.90 13.64 6.29
CA ARG A 294 15.24 12.24 6.01
C ARG A 294 15.61 12.05 4.53
N LEU A 295 16.56 11.17 4.25
CA LEU A 295 16.84 10.71 2.89
C LEU A 295 16.03 9.44 2.63
N VAL A 296 15.17 9.46 1.62
CA VAL A 296 14.37 8.30 1.20
C VAL A 296 14.82 7.89 -0.19
N LEU A 297 15.20 6.63 -0.32
CA LEU A 297 15.70 6.03 -1.56
C LEU A 297 14.88 4.76 -1.83
N ARG A 298 14.34 4.64 -3.04
CA ARG A 298 13.56 3.48 -3.49
C ARG A 298 14.34 2.72 -4.54
N TYR A 299 14.44 1.41 -4.42
CA TYR A 299 15.09 0.59 -5.44
C TYR A 299 14.22 0.48 -6.69
N ASP A 300 14.80 0.75 -7.84
CA ASP A 300 14.24 0.51 -9.18
C ASP A 300 15.07 -0.61 -9.81
N SER A 301 14.48 -1.80 -9.91
CA SER A 301 15.19 -2.96 -10.42
C SER A 301 15.33 -2.97 -11.94
N ALA A 302 14.56 -2.16 -12.66
CA ALA A 302 14.75 -1.99 -14.11
C ALA A 302 16.03 -1.20 -14.40
N ARG A 303 16.36 -0.24 -13.54
CA ARG A 303 17.60 0.54 -13.62
C ARG A 303 18.76 -0.06 -12.82
N GLY A 304 18.48 -0.92 -11.84
CA GLY A 304 19.46 -1.41 -10.88
C GLY A 304 20.01 -0.30 -9.98
N LEU A 305 19.18 0.71 -9.66
CA LEU A 305 19.60 1.90 -8.92
C LEU A 305 18.59 2.26 -7.82
N TRP A 306 19.10 2.85 -6.75
CA TRP A 306 18.32 3.52 -5.72
C TRP A 306 17.95 4.93 -6.16
N ILE A 307 16.66 5.15 -6.40
CA ILE A 307 16.09 6.42 -6.86
C ILE A 307 15.68 7.26 -5.66
N ARG A 308 16.22 8.47 -5.55
CA ARG A 308 15.87 9.41 -4.48
C ARG A 308 14.41 9.84 -4.61
N GLN A 309 13.64 9.67 -3.54
CA GLN A 309 12.23 10.03 -3.50
C GLN A 309 12.03 11.46 -3.00
N ALA A 310 11.04 12.15 -3.57
CA ALA A 310 10.58 13.42 -3.02
C ALA A 310 9.85 13.18 -1.68
N LEU A 311 10.01 14.12 -0.74
CA LEU A 311 9.41 14.04 0.60
C LEU A 311 7.99 14.65 0.67
N ARG A 312 7.52 15.29 -0.40
CA ARG A 312 6.23 15.99 -0.48
C ARG A 312 5.20 15.14 -1.23
#